data_AF-A0A1Z4QHP3-F1
#
_entry.id   AF-A0A1Z4QHP3-F1
#
_cell.length_a   1.000
_cell.length_b   1.000
_cell.length_c   1.000
_cell.angle_alpha   90.00
_cell.angle_beta   90.00
_cell.angle_gamma   90.00
#
_symmetry.space_group_name_H-M   'P 1'
#
loop_
_entity.id
_entity.type
_entity.pdbx_description
1 polymer ?
#
loop_
_entity_poly.entity_id
_entity_poly.type
_entity_poly.pdbx_seq_one_letter_code
_entity_poly.pdbx_strand_id
1 'polypeptide(L)'
;MAGEFELLKDIVTAIKSIKDIFNNFPFSNPLLPQKDKLIELRNKVDSLEEKINNSFPKLSHLVWSYSAIISEVKVARSISDKARQLIMNDPALSPNYTAIFANKLEDDYGRVDYGITQISLPDIAERGALTEKSRMIRDLINHLKTVKRDDIDALQRIFNDIATHYSDMEAILGKLLQKLLYLQ
;
A
#
# COMPACT_ATOMS: atom_id res chain seq x y z
N MET A 1 0.09 14.64 -8.14
CA MET A 1 -0.45 13.63 -9.08
C MET A 1 -0.62 14.14 -10.51
N ALA A 2 -1.50 15.11 -10.83
CA ALA A 2 -1.67 15.54 -12.24
C ALA A 2 -0.39 16.09 -12.90
N GLY A 3 0.42 16.88 -12.17
CA GLY A 3 1.68 17.43 -12.70
C GLY A 3 2.83 16.41 -12.85
N GLU A 4 2.82 15.32 -12.08
CA GLU A 4 3.86 14.28 -12.15
C GLU A 4 3.66 13.37 -13.36
N PHE A 5 2.40 13.12 -13.75
CA PHE A 5 2.08 12.40 -14.98
C PHE A 5 2.44 13.20 -16.23
N GLU A 6 2.22 14.51 -16.24
CA GLU A 6 2.68 15.37 -17.34
C GLU A 6 4.22 15.39 -17.42
N LEU A 7 4.93 15.49 -16.29
CA LEU A 7 6.40 15.40 -16.28
C LEU A 7 6.90 14.06 -16.87
N LEU A 8 6.27 12.94 -16.49
CA LEU A 8 6.67 11.63 -17.00
C LEU A 8 6.40 11.49 -18.51
N LYS A 9 5.28 12.03 -18.97
CA LYS A 9 4.93 12.10 -20.39
C LYS A 9 5.91 12.99 -21.16
N ASP A 10 6.32 14.11 -20.58
CA ASP A 10 7.35 14.99 -21.14
C ASP A 10 8.71 14.29 -21.23
N ILE A 11 9.11 13.53 -20.20
CA ILE A 11 10.34 12.73 -20.19
C ILE A 11 10.29 11.66 -21.29
N VAL A 12 9.19 10.91 -21.40
CA VAL A 12 9.02 9.89 -22.46
C VAL A 12 9.03 10.54 -23.84
N THR A 13 8.44 11.72 -23.99
CA THR A 13 8.42 12.48 -25.24
C THR A 13 9.83 12.96 -25.60
N ALA A 14 10.58 13.51 -24.64
CA ALA A 14 11.96 13.93 -24.83
C ALA A 14 12.87 12.75 -25.23
N ILE A 15 12.71 11.59 -24.58
CA ILE A 15 13.44 10.36 -24.96
C ILE A 15 13.15 9.98 -26.41
N LYS A 16 11.88 9.98 -26.82
CA LYS A 16 11.48 9.69 -28.21
C LYS A 16 12.12 10.68 -29.19
N SER A 17 12.04 11.98 -28.90
CA SER A 17 12.66 13.01 -29.74
C SER A 17 14.17 12.85 -29.86
N ILE A 18 14.86 12.52 -28.77
CA ILE A 18 16.32 12.28 -28.79
C ILE A 18 16.65 11.03 -29.63
N LYS A 19 15.87 9.95 -29.51
CA LYS A 19 16.05 8.75 -30.33
C LYS A 19 15.78 9.00 -31.80
N ASP A 20 14.77 9.81 -32.14
CA ASP A 20 14.49 10.20 -33.52
C ASP A 20 15.65 11.01 -34.12
N ILE A 21 16.27 11.91 -33.34
CA ILE A 21 17.49 12.59 -33.75
C ILE A 21 18.59 11.57 -34.04
N PHE A 22 18.84 10.62 -33.14
CA PHE A 22 19.87 9.60 -33.33
C PHE A 22 19.60 8.65 -34.50
N ASN A 23 18.35 8.31 -34.77
CA ASN A 23 17.97 7.46 -35.90
C ASN A 23 18.19 8.15 -37.24
N ASN A 24 18.04 9.47 -37.28
CA ASN A 24 18.24 10.29 -38.48
C ASN A 24 19.65 10.90 -38.57
N PHE A 25 20.50 10.69 -37.57
CA PHE A 25 21.84 11.25 -37.53
C PHE A 25 22.80 10.41 -38.40
N PRO A 26 23.65 11.03 -39.24
CA PRO A 26 24.52 10.30 -40.18
C PRO A 26 25.76 9.70 -39.50
N PHE A 27 25.54 8.75 -38.58
CA PHE A 27 26.58 8.03 -37.83
C PHE A 27 27.59 7.24 -38.68
N SER A 28 27.24 7.03 -39.95
CA SER A 28 28.11 6.40 -40.96
C SER A 28 29.26 7.30 -41.40
N ASN A 29 29.26 8.60 -41.10
CA ASN A 29 30.37 9.49 -41.44
C ASN A 29 31.57 9.26 -40.49
N PRO A 30 32.71 8.74 -40.99
CA PRO A 30 33.88 8.46 -40.15
C PRO A 30 34.61 9.72 -39.66
N LEU A 31 34.30 10.89 -40.22
CA LEU A 31 34.88 12.18 -39.83
C LEU A 31 34.09 12.91 -38.72
N LEU A 32 33.07 12.27 -38.15
CA LEU A 32 32.25 12.85 -37.09
C LEU A 32 33.09 13.08 -35.81
N PRO A 33 33.26 14.35 -35.37
CA PRO A 33 33.90 14.63 -34.11
C PRO A 33 33.09 14.02 -32.96
N GLN A 34 33.76 13.40 -31.99
CA GLN A 34 33.14 12.86 -30.77
C GLN A 34 32.11 11.74 -30.99
N LYS A 35 32.25 10.95 -32.07
CA LYS A 35 31.38 9.78 -32.38
C LYS A 35 31.16 8.87 -31.17
N ASP A 36 32.21 8.57 -30.40
CA ASP A 36 32.12 7.71 -29.21
C ASP A 36 31.20 8.30 -28.13
N LYS A 37 31.24 9.62 -27.91
CA LYS A 37 30.37 10.29 -26.94
C LYS A 37 28.91 10.29 -27.37
N LEU A 38 28.65 10.38 -28.69
CA LEU A 38 27.29 10.29 -29.22
C LEU A 38 26.72 8.88 -29.08
N ILE A 39 27.55 7.84 -29.29
CA ILE A 39 27.18 6.45 -29.03
C ILE A 39 26.92 6.23 -27.53
N GLU A 40 27.78 6.77 -26.66
CA GLU A 40 27.58 6.71 -25.21
C GLU A 40 26.26 7.38 -24.77
N LEU A 41 25.95 8.56 -25.32
CA LEU A 41 24.70 9.26 -25.05
C LEU A 41 23.49 8.46 -25.52
N ARG A 42 23.54 7.86 -26.71
CA ARG A 42 22.49 6.94 -27.20
C ARG A 42 22.27 5.79 -26.22
N ASN A 43 23.34 5.11 -25.80
CA ASN A 43 23.24 4.01 -24.85
C ASN A 43 22.64 4.45 -23.50
N LYS A 44 22.97 5.65 -23.02
CA LYS A 44 22.38 6.22 -21.80
C LYS A 44 20.88 6.50 -21.96
N VAL A 45 20.46 7.01 -23.12
CA VAL A 45 19.05 7.26 -23.44
C VAL A 45 18.27 5.95 -23.51
N ASP A 46 18.81 4.93 -24.19
CA ASP A 46 18.20 3.60 -24.26
C ASP A 46 18.09 2.96 -22.85
N SER A 47 19.13 3.08 -22.02
CA SER A 47 19.10 2.60 -20.63
C SER A 47 18.07 3.36 -19.77
N LEU A 48 17.90 4.67 -19.99
CA LEU A 48 16.90 5.46 -19.28
C LEU A 48 15.48 5.05 -19.67
N GLU A 49 15.23 4.86 -20.97
CA GLU A 49 13.95 4.37 -21.49
C GLU A 49 13.62 2.99 -20.91
N GLU A 50 14.58 2.08 -20.91
CA GLU A 50 14.44 0.74 -20.33
C GLU A 50 14.10 0.82 -18.83
N LYS A 51 14.81 1.66 -18.08
CA LYS A 51 14.54 1.87 -16.65
C LYS A 51 13.14 2.42 -16.42
N ILE A 52 12.69 3.40 -17.20
CA ILE A 52 11.34 3.97 -17.08
C ILE A 52 10.28 2.91 -17.39
N ASN A 53 10.41 2.23 -18.53
CA ASN A 53 9.44 1.23 -18.99
C ASN A 53 9.36 0.03 -18.03
N ASN A 54 10.46 -0.35 -17.39
CA ASN A 54 10.50 -1.48 -16.46
C ASN A 54 10.14 -1.10 -15.02
N SER A 55 10.42 0.12 -14.58
CA SER A 55 10.26 0.52 -13.17
C SER A 55 8.91 1.17 -12.91
N PHE A 56 8.37 1.95 -13.86
CA PHE A 56 7.11 2.66 -13.66
C PHE A 56 5.91 1.73 -13.48
N PRO A 57 5.72 0.67 -14.29
CA PRO A 57 4.63 -0.30 -14.05
C PRO A 57 4.73 -1.02 -12.71
N LYS A 58 5.96 -1.32 -12.27
CA LYS A 58 6.21 -1.93 -10.95
C LYS A 58 5.84 -0.98 -9.82
N LEU A 59 6.22 0.30 -9.94
CA LEU A 59 5.85 1.33 -8.98
C LEU A 59 4.33 1.55 -8.94
N SER A 60 3.66 1.65 -10.09
CA SER A 60 2.20 1.82 -10.14
C SER A 60 1.47 0.64 -9.52
N HIS A 61 1.94 -0.59 -9.80
CA HIS A 61 1.38 -1.79 -9.18
C HIS A 61 1.58 -1.77 -7.66
N LEU A 62 2.76 -1.37 -7.19
CA LEU A 62 3.05 -1.27 -5.77
C LEU A 62 2.17 -0.22 -5.08
N VAL A 63 2.06 0.98 -5.64
CA VAL A 63 1.18 2.06 -5.13
C VAL A 63 -0.27 1.59 -5.04
N TRP A 64 -0.74 0.87 -6.08
CA TRP A 64 -2.09 0.31 -6.09
C TRP A 64 -2.28 -0.74 -4.98
N SER A 65 -1.35 -1.67 -4.82
CA SER A 65 -1.43 -2.71 -3.79
C SER A 65 -1.44 -2.12 -2.37
N TYR A 66 -0.60 -1.12 -2.09
CA TYR A 66 -0.63 -0.41 -0.81
C TYR A 66 -1.97 0.31 -0.59
N SER A 67 -2.48 1.00 -1.62
CA SER A 67 -3.75 1.72 -1.54
C SER A 67 -4.94 0.78 -1.28
N ALA A 68 -4.93 -0.40 -1.90
CA ALA A 68 -5.94 -1.43 -1.70
C ALA A 68 -5.96 -1.91 -0.25
N ILE A 69 -4.80 -2.26 0.32
CA ILE A 69 -4.71 -2.73 1.71
C ILE A 69 -5.08 -1.63 2.69
N ILE A 70 -4.65 -0.38 2.47
CA ILE A 70 -5.07 0.76 3.28
C ILE A 70 -6.60 0.89 3.28
N SER A 71 -7.25 0.68 2.13
CA SER A 71 -8.70 0.70 2.04
C SER A 71 -9.35 -0.42 2.85
N GLU A 72 -8.80 -1.65 2.79
CA GLU A 72 -9.29 -2.78 3.58
C GLU A 72 -9.14 -2.54 5.10
N VAL A 73 -7.99 -2.02 5.53
CA VAL A 73 -7.72 -1.62 6.91
C VAL A 73 -8.73 -0.58 7.40
N LYS A 74 -9.05 0.43 6.58
CA LYS A 74 -10.07 1.44 6.91
C LYS A 74 -11.45 0.85 7.09
N VAL A 75 -11.84 -0.09 6.22
CA VAL A 75 -13.12 -0.79 6.32
C VAL A 75 -13.18 -1.60 7.62
N ALA A 76 -12.15 -2.38 7.93
CA ALA A 76 -12.09 -3.19 9.13
C ALA A 76 -12.13 -2.33 10.41
N ARG A 77 -11.41 -1.20 10.43
CA ARG A 77 -11.50 -0.20 11.51
C ARG A 77 -12.93 0.30 11.70
N SER A 78 -13.56 0.74 10.60
CA SER A 78 -14.92 1.30 10.63
C SER A 78 -15.95 0.29 11.14
N ILE A 79 -15.79 -0.99 10.79
CA ILE A 79 -16.62 -2.08 11.30
C ILE A 79 -16.44 -2.25 12.80
N SER A 80 -15.20 -2.22 13.30
CA SER A 80 -14.92 -2.29 14.74
C SER A 80 -15.51 -1.11 15.51
N ASP A 81 -15.35 0.11 14.99
CA ASP A 81 -15.97 1.31 15.56
C ASP A 81 -17.50 1.21 15.59
N LYS A 82 -18.09 0.69 14.51
CA LYS A 82 -19.55 0.54 14.41
C LYS A 82 -20.06 -0.53 15.38
N ALA A 83 -19.34 -1.63 15.55
CA ALA A 83 -19.67 -2.68 16.51
C ALA A 83 -19.70 -2.10 17.94
N ARG A 84 -18.67 -1.33 18.31
CA ARG A 84 -18.60 -0.63 19.60
C ARG A 84 -19.81 0.29 19.81
N GLN A 85 -20.14 1.11 18.82
CA GLN A 85 -21.28 2.03 18.91
C GLN A 85 -22.62 1.30 19.08
N LEU A 86 -22.84 0.20 18.36
CA LEU A 86 -24.09 -0.55 18.44
C LEU A 86 -24.27 -1.22 19.81
N ILE A 87 -23.19 -1.77 20.37
CA ILE A 87 -23.21 -2.36 21.72
C ILE A 87 -23.46 -1.30 22.80
N MET A 88 -22.93 -0.08 22.63
CA MET A 88 -23.22 1.04 23.53
C MET A 88 -24.67 1.50 23.47
N ASN A 89 -25.24 1.55 22.26
CA ASN A 89 -26.58 2.07 22.04
C ASN A 89 -27.68 1.05 22.40
N ASP A 90 -27.40 -0.25 22.24
CA ASP A 90 -28.33 -1.32 22.58
C ASP A 90 -27.59 -2.51 23.23
N PRO A 91 -27.30 -2.42 24.55
CA PRO A 91 -26.62 -3.48 25.29
C PRO A 91 -27.37 -4.82 25.29
N ALA A 92 -28.71 -4.80 25.18
CA ALA A 92 -29.52 -6.02 25.18
C ALA A 92 -29.27 -6.87 23.93
N LEU A 93 -28.89 -6.24 22.81
CA LEU A 93 -28.53 -6.91 21.56
C LEU A 93 -27.03 -7.24 21.44
N SER A 94 -26.23 -6.89 22.45
CA SER A 94 -24.78 -7.15 22.49
C SER A 94 -24.39 -8.61 22.13
N PRO A 95 -25.10 -9.66 22.62
CA PRO A 95 -24.76 -11.04 22.26
C PRO A 95 -24.88 -11.34 20.76
N ASN A 96 -25.82 -10.71 20.07
CA ASN A 96 -26.05 -10.89 18.65
C ASN A 96 -25.03 -10.08 17.83
N TYR A 97 -24.84 -8.81 18.19
CA TYR A 97 -23.86 -7.95 17.53
C TYR A 97 -22.45 -8.50 17.66
N THR A 98 -22.05 -8.94 18.85
CA THR A 98 -20.72 -9.52 19.08
C THR A 98 -20.46 -10.71 18.17
N ALA A 99 -21.42 -11.63 18.02
CA ALA A 99 -21.26 -12.79 17.15
C ALA A 99 -21.14 -12.40 15.67
N ILE A 100 -21.97 -11.47 15.18
CA ILE A 100 -21.95 -10.99 13.79
C ILE A 100 -20.62 -10.29 13.50
N PHE A 101 -20.20 -9.37 14.37
CA PHE A 101 -19.00 -8.59 14.16
C PHE A 101 -17.73 -9.39 14.36
N ALA A 102 -17.68 -10.37 15.27
CA ALA A 102 -16.51 -11.24 15.43
C ALA A 102 -16.22 -12.02 14.14
N ASN A 103 -17.23 -12.62 13.52
CA ASN A 103 -17.07 -13.33 12.24
C ASN A 103 -16.64 -12.37 11.12
N LYS A 104 -17.27 -11.20 11.04
CA LYS A 104 -16.92 -10.21 10.03
C LYS A 104 -15.48 -9.71 10.18
N LEU A 105 -15.05 -9.43 11.41
CA LEU A 105 -13.69 -8.98 11.71
C LEU A 105 -12.66 -10.08 11.42
N GLU A 106 -13.01 -11.36 11.60
CA GLU A 106 -12.15 -12.48 11.23
C GLU A 106 -11.94 -12.57 9.71
N ASP A 107 -13.01 -12.41 8.92
CA ASP A 107 -12.91 -12.36 7.46
C ASP A 107 -12.07 -11.16 6.99
N ASP A 108 -12.29 -9.99 7.61
CA ASP A 108 -11.60 -8.76 7.27
C ASP A 108 -10.11 -8.83 7.66
N TYR A 109 -9.81 -9.38 8.84
CA TYR A 109 -8.47 -9.71 9.28
C TYR A 109 -7.77 -10.62 8.25
N GLY A 110 -8.43 -11.70 7.81
CA GLY A 110 -7.82 -12.65 6.87
C GLY A 110 -7.44 -11.99 5.54
N ARG A 111 -8.26 -11.07 5.03
CA ARG A 111 -7.95 -10.31 3.81
C ARG A 111 -6.80 -9.33 4.02
N VAL A 112 -6.83 -8.56 5.11
CA VAL A 112 -5.75 -7.61 5.44
C VAL A 112 -4.43 -8.32 5.65
N ASP A 113 -4.41 -9.40 6.44
CA ASP A 113 -3.21 -10.19 6.72
C ASP A 113 -2.63 -10.78 5.42
N TYR A 114 -3.48 -11.40 4.60
CA TYR A 114 -3.07 -11.89 3.28
C TYR A 114 -2.48 -10.75 2.43
N GLY A 115 -3.17 -9.61 2.32
CA GLY A 115 -2.67 -8.45 1.59
C GLY A 115 -1.29 -7.99 2.06
N ILE A 116 -1.08 -7.88 3.37
CA ILE A 116 0.21 -7.53 3.97
C ILE A 116 1.31 -8.53 3.59
N THR A 117 1.01 -9.84 3.56
CA THR A 117 2.00 -10.85 3.15
C THR A 117 2.41 -10.74 1.68
N GLN A 118 1.49 -10.29 0.81
CA GLN A 118 1.72 -10.22 -0.64
C GLN A 118 2.45 -8.94 -1.07
N ILE A 119 2.44 -7.88 -0.27
CA ILE A 119 3.15 -6.64 -0.64
C ILE A 119 4.65 -6.73 -0.40
N SER A 120 5.39 -6.15 -1.35
CA SER A 120 6.80 -5.89 -1.18
C SER A 120 6.99 -4.75 -0.18
N LEU A 121 7.41 -5.11 1.03
CA LEU A 121 7.78 -4.17 2.08
C LEU A 121 9.30 -3.95 2.02
N PRO A 122 9.77 -2.70 1.84
CA PRO A 122 11.19 -2.40 1.75
C PRO A 122 11.94 -2.50 3.09
N ASP A 123 11.22 -2.39 4.22
CA ASP A 123 11.82 -2.32 5.56
C ASP A 123 11.32 -3.46 6.46
N ILE A 124 12.28 -4.15 7.08
CA ILE A 124 12.06 -5.27 8.00
C ILE A 124 11.36 -4.79 9.28
N ALA A 125 11.64 -3.57 9.74
CA ALA A 125 11.06 -3.01 10.95
C ALA A 125 9.55 -2.74 10.77
N GLU A 126 9.14 -2.05 9.69
CA GLU A 126 7.73 -1.84 9.39
C GLU A 126 7.00 -3.15 9.13
N ARG A 127 7.65 -4.13 8.47
CA ARG A 127 7.09 -5.48 8.31
C ARG A 127 6.82 -6.13 9.68
N GLY A 128 7.80 -6.10 10.58
CA GLY A 128 7.64 -6.61 11.94
C GLY A 128 6.51 -5.92 12.69
N ALA A 129 6.39 -4.60 12.57
CA ALA A 129 5.32 -3.82 13.18
C ALA A 129 3.93 -4.20 12.64
N LEU A 130 3.77 -4.35 11.31
CA LEU A 130 2.52 -4.80 10.70
C LEU A 130 2.14 -6.22 11.15
N THR A 131 3.09 -7.14 11.16
CA THR A 131 2.88 -8.52 11.64
C THR A 131 2.43 -8.52 13.10
N GLU A 132 3.06 -7.71 13.95
CA GLU A 132 2.69 -7.62 15.36
C GLU A 132 1.28 -7.06 15.55
N LYS A 133 0.90 -6.02 14.81
CA LYS A 133 -0.47 -5.49 14.84
C LYS A 133 -1.47 -6.53 14.35
N SER A 134 -1.13 -7.30 13.31
CA SER A 134 -1.99 -8.36 12.76
C SER A 134 -2.23 -9.43 13.82
N ARG A 135 -1.16 -9.88 14.49
CA ARG A 135 -1.23 -10.82 15.61
C ARG A 135 -2.12 -10.31 16.74
N MET A 136 -1.94 -9.06 17.17
CA MET A 136 -2.76 -8.46 18.23
C MET A 136 -4.24 -8.42 17.86
N ILE A 137 -4.59 -8.05 16.62
CA ILE A 137 -5.97 -8.06 16.13
C ILE A 137 -6.56 -9.47 16.19
N ARG A 138 -5.84 -10.48 15.69
CA ARG A 138 -6.27 -11.88 15.74
C ARG A 138 -6.53 -12.35 17.17
N ASP A 139 -5.61 -12.04 18.08
CA ASP A 139 -5.71 -12.44 19.48
C ASP A 139 -6.92 -11.76 20.16
N LEU A 140 -7.21 -10.49 19.83
CA LEU A 140 -8.40 -9.76 20.27
C LEU A 140 -9.71 -10.33 19.66
N ILE A 141 -9.72 -10.71 18.38
CA ILE A 141 -10.87 -11.37 17.75
C ILE A 141 -11.16 -12.71 18.45
N ASN A 142 -10.12 -13.48 18.78
CA ASN A 142 -10.29 -14.70 19.56
C ASN A 142 -10.81 -14.42 20.98
N HIS A 143 -10.40 -13.31 21.60
CA HIS A 143 -10.93 -12.89 22.89
C HIS A 143 -12.41 -12.49 22.82
N LEU A 144 -12.87 -11.84 21.74
CA LEU A 144 -14.31 -11.56 21.52
C LEU A 144 -15.16 -12.84 21.54
N LYS A 145 -14.61 -13.97 21.09
CA LYS A 145 -15.32 -15.26 21.05
C LYS A 145 -15.47 -15.91 22.43
N THR A 146 -14.64 -15.53 23.40
CA THR A 146 -14.59 -16.14 24.73
C THR A 146 -15.11 -15.24 25.84
N VAL A 147 -15.12 -13.93 25.64
CA VAL A 147 -15.64 -12.96 26.61
C VAL A 147 -17.14 -13.16 26.82
N LYS A 148 -17.61 -12.89 28.05
CA LYS A 148 -19.03 -13.00 28.36
C LYS A 148 -19.80 -11.95 27.55
N ARG A 149 -20.90 -12.38 26.91
CA ARG A 149 -21.64 -11.55 25.95
C ARG A 149 -22.40 -10.38 26.58
N ASP A 150 -22.58 -10.42 27.88
CA ASP A 150 -23.17 -9.39 28.75
C ASP A 150 -22.11 -8.48 29.40
N ASP A 151 -20.81 -8.76 29.23
CA ASP A 151 -19.73 -7.89 29.67
C ASP A 151 -19.47 -6.78 28.64
N ILE A 152 -20.37 -5.80 28.65
CA ILE A 152 -20.41 -4.67 27.73
C ILE A 152 -19.10 -3.87 27.76
N ASP A 153 -18.52 -3.66 28.93
CA ASP A 153 -17.28 -2.90 29.08
C ASP A 153 -16.07 -3.64 28.50
N ALA A 154 -15.99 -4.96 28.69
CA ALA A 154 -14.96 -5.76 28.05
C ALA A 154 -15.11 -5.76 26.53
N LEU A 155 -16.33 -5.95 26.02
CA LEU A 155 -16.61 -5.94 24.58
C LEU A 155 -16.22 -4.60 23.93
N GLN A 156 -16.61 -3.47 24.54
CA GLN A 156 -16.26 -2.14 24.04
C GLN A 156 -14.76 -1.92 23.97
N ARG A 157 -14.03 -2.31 25.03
CA ARG A 157 -12.56 -2.21 25.06
C ARG A 157 -11.93 -3.02 23.93
N ILE A 158 -12.36 -4.27 23.76
CA ILE A 158 -11.81 -5.13 22.71
C ILE A 158 -12.06 -4.55 21.31
N PHE A 159 -13.28 -4.09 20.99
CA PHE A 159 -13.55 -3.43 19.71
C PHE A 159 -12.75 -2.14 19.51
N ASN A 160 -12.57 -1.34 20.57
CA ASN A 160 -11.73 -0.15 20.50
C ASN A 160 -10.25 -0.49 20.24
N ASP A 161 -9.73 -1.53 20.87
CA ASP A 161 -8.33 -1.96 20.70
C ASP A 161 -8.10 -2.51 19.28
N ILE A 162 -9.05 -3.28 18.74
CA ILE A 162 -9.03 -3.72 17.34
C ILE A 162 -9.00 -2.50 16.40
N ALA A 163 -9.88 -1.51 16.63
CA ALA A 163 -9.93 -0.29 15.81
C ALA A 163 -8.60 0.49 15.88
N THR A 164 -8.01 0.57 17.07
CA THR A 164 -6.72 1.23 17.31
C THR A 164 -5.60 0.54 16.54
N HIS A 165 -5.53 -0.80 16.58
CA HIS A 165 -4.51 -1.54 15.82
C HIS A 165 -4.67 -1.40 14.31
N TYR A 166 -5.90 -1.39 13.78
CA TYR A 166 -6.10 -1.06 12.37
C TYR A 166 -5.69 0.38 12.04
N SER A 167 -5.94 1.33 12.94
CA SER A 167 -5.47 2.71 12.76
C SER A 167 -3.95 2.82 12.72
N ASP A 168 -3.24 2.05 13.57
CA ASP A 168 -1.79 1.97 13.56
C ASP A 168 -1.27 1.36 12.25
N MET A 169 -1.91 0.30 11.75
CA MET A 169 -1.59 -0.29 10.45
C MET A 169 -1.76 0.72 9.31
N GLU A 170 -2.86 1.47 9.29
CA GLU A 170 -3.10 2.53 8.31
C GLU A 170 -1.96 3.55 8.32
N ALA A 171 -1.52 3.97 9.51
CA ALA A 171 -0.43 4.93 9.64
C ALA A 171 0.91 4.37 9.12
N ILE A 172 1.22 3.11 9.39
CA ILE A 172 2.43 2.45 8.89
C ILE A 172 2.39 2.34 7.36
N LEU A 173 1.29 1.81 6.81
CA LEU A 173 1.11 1.65 5.37
C LEU A 173 1.12 3.00 4.65
N GLY A 174 0.51 4.04 5.24
CA GLY A 174 0.52 5.40 4.72
C GLY A 174 1.93 5.99 4.65
N LYS A 175 2.75 5.80 5.70
CA LYS A 175 4.16 6.21 5.70
C LYS A 175 4.96 5.48 4.63
N LEU A 176 4.76 4.17 4.48
CA LEU A 176 5.44 3.39 3.45
C LEU A 176 5.03 3.83 2.04
N LEU A 177 3.74 4.05 1.80
CA LEU A 177 3.24 4.59 0.54
C LEU A 177 3.83 5.97 0.24
N GLN A 178 3.94 6.83 1.26
CA GLN A 178 4.61 8.12 1.13
C GLN A 178 6.09 7.94 0.75
N LYS A 179 6.84 7.06 1.43
CA LYS A 179 8.24 6.75 1.06
C LYS A 179 8.38 6.28 -0.39
N LEU A 180 7.42 5.50 -0.89
CA LEU A 180 7.40 5.03 -2.28
C LEU A 180 7.14 6.17 -3.29
N LEU A 181 6.26 7.10 -2.95
CA LEU A 181 5.90 8.22 -3.81
C LEU A 181 6.94 9.35 -3.79
N TYR A 182 7.65 9.50 -2.68
CA TYR A 182 8.58 10.61 -2.45
C TYR A 182 10.04 10.16 -2.35
N LEU A 183 10.45 9.10 -3.07
CA LEU A 183 11.84 8.61 -3.16
C LEU A 183 12.84 9.79 -3.11
N GLN A 184 13.36 10.05 -1.90
CA GLN A 184 14.47 10.94 -1.55
C GLN A 184 15.65 10.05 -1.17
#